data_AF-A0A519LP49-F1
#
_entry.id   AF-A0A519LP49-F1
#
_cell.length_a   1.000
_cell.length_b   1.000
_cell.length_c   1.000
_cell.angle_alpha   90.00
_cell.angle_beta   90.00
_cell.angle_gamma   90.00
#
_symmetry.space_group_name_H-M   'P 1'
#
loop_
_entity.id
_entity.type
_entity.pdbx_description
1 polymer ?
#
loop_
_entity_poly.entity_id
_entity_poly.type
_entity_poly.pdbx_seq_one_letter_code
_entity_poly.pdbx_strand_id
1 'polypeptide(L)'
;MKLQVKFSLYNAITKIAIILVLGAIILFSLDRIAYNQLDNRLIKKKGKIIKNLNDAEIDSLLSNEQSFTDYNILKEEFIILTDIPDNQVDSSAKIITEKREIEGDIEFYRILNYKFLYHTNWYKLELGESMTAMQSIKNS
;
A
#
# COMPACT_ATOMS: atom_id res chain seq x y z
N MET A 1 -57.24 -3.23 -8.19
CA MET A 1 -56.27 -2.16 -8.58
C MET A 1 -56.00 -2.24 -10.07
N LYS A 2 -56.06 -1.11 -10.80
CA LYS A 2 -55.83 -1.04 -12.26
C LYS A 2 -54.45 -1.59 -12.61
N LEU A 3 -54.36 -2.35 -13.71
CA LEU A 3 -53.15 -3.05 -14.18
C LEU A 3 -51.92 -2.12 -14.26
N GLN A 4 -52.15 -0.85 -14.61
CA GLN A 4 -51.15 0.20 -14.67
C GLN A 4 -50.41 0.46 -13.34
N VAL A 5 -51.10 0.36 -12.20
CA VAL A 5 -50.49 0.54 -10.88
C VAL A 5 -49.56 -0.64 -10.53
N LYS A 6 -49.91 -1.86 -10.95
CA LYS A 6 -49.07 -3.05 -10.75
C LYS A 6 -47.75 -2.94 -11.54
N PHE A 7 -47.81 -2.49 -12.79
CA PHE A 7 -46.63 -2.29 -13.62
C PHE A 7 -45.73 -1.17 -13.11
N SER A 8 -46.31 -0.06 -12.67
CA SER A 8 -45.55 1.05 -12.07
C SER A 8 -44.85 0.63 -10.77
N LEU A 9 -45.54 -0.13 -9.92
CA LEU A 9 -44.98 -0.63 -8.65
C LEU A 9 -43.84 -1.63 -8.88
N TYR A 10 -44.00 -2.57 -9.83
CA TYR A 10 -42.95 -3.52 -10.18
C TYR A 10 -41.69 -2.78 -10.67
N ASN A 11 -41.86 -1.81 -11.57
CA ASN A 11 -40.75 -1.04 -12.10
C ASN A 11 -40.04 -0.21 -11.00
N ALA A 12 -40.82 0.37 -10.07
CA ALA A 12 -40.26 1.08 -8.91
C ALA A 12 -39.44 0.15 -8.00
N ILE A 13 -39.98 -1.02 -7.66
CA ILE A 13 -39.30 -2.03 -6.83
C ILE A 13 -38.02 -2.52 -7.50
N THR A 14 -38.08 -2.83 -8.81
CA THR A 14 -36.90 -3.28 -9.55
C THR A 14 -35.79 -2.21 -9.57
N LYS A 15 -36.14 -0.93 -9.78
CA LYS A 15 -35.16 0.16 -9.72
C LYS A 15 -34.52 0.29 -8.33
N ILE A 16 -35.31 0.20 -7.27
CA ILE A 16 -34.80 0.23 -5.89
C ILE A 16 -33.87 -0.96 -5.65
N ALA A 17 -34.27 -2.16 -6.06
CA ALA A 17 -33.45 -3.35 -5.94
C ALA A 17 -32.11 -3.21 -6.67
N ILE A 18 -32.12 -2.67 -7.90
CA ILE A 18 -30.89 -2.41 -8.67
C ILE A 18 -29.97 -1.43 -7.93
N ILE A 19 -30.51 -0.32 -7.42
CA ILE A 19 -29.72 0.68 -6.68
C ILE A 19 -29.07 0.06 -5.45
N LEU A 20 -29.82 -0.74 -4.68
CA LEU A 20 -29.29 -1.41 -3.50
C LEU A 20 -28.20 -2.42 -3.84
N VAL A 21 -28.39 -3.23 -4.89
CA VAL A 21 -27.40 -4.22 -5.33
C VAL A 21 -26.12 -3.52 -5.79
N LEU A 22 -26.23 -2.48 -6.62
CA LEU A 22 -25.07 -1.73 -7.09
C LEU A 22 -24.35 -1.01 -5.93
N GLY A 23 -25.11 -0.39 -5.02
CA GLY A 23 -24.56 0.24 -3.82
C GLY A 23 -23.79 -0.77 -2.95
N ALA A 24 -24.34 -1.96 -2.74
CA ALA A 24 -23.67 -3.02 -2.01
C ALA A 24 -22.36 -3.45 -2.70
N ILE A 25 -22.38 -3.69 -4.02
CA ILE A 25 -21.19 -4.06 -4.78
C ILE A 25 -20.08 -3.01 -4.62
N ILE A 26 -20.42 -1.72 -4.68
CA ILE A 26 -19.46 -0.63 -4.47
C ILE A 26 -18.86 -0.73 -3.08
N LEU A 27 -19.68 -0.78 -2.03
CA LEU A 27 -19.21 -0.83 -0.64
C LEU A 27 -18.29 -2.03 -0.38
N PHE A 28 -18.63 -3.22 -0.89
CA PHE A 28 -17.81 -4.42 -0.71
C PHE A 28 -16.52 -4.41 -1.54
N SER A 29 -16.46 -3.62 -2.61
CA SER A 29 -15.28 -3.55 -3.49
C SER A 29 -14.25 -2.51 -3.05
N LEU A 30 -14.66 -1.50 -2.28
CA LEU A 30 -13.80 -0.38 -1.89
C LEU A 30 -12.51 -0.83 -1.20
N ASP A 31 -12.61 -1.71 -0.21
CA ASP A 31 -11.44 -2.17 0.55
C ASP A 31 -10.44 -2.88 -0.39
N ARG A 32 -10.92 -3.79 -1.24
CA ARG A 32 -10.06 -4.51 -2.20
C ARG A 32 -9.36 -3.57 -3.18
N ILE A 33 -10.08 -2.56 -3.68
CA ILE A 33 -9.51 -1.58 -4.61
C ILE A 33 -8.41 -0.77 -3.90
N ALA A 34 -8.66 -0.33 -2.66
CA ALA A 34 -7.70 0.44 -1.88
C ALA A 34 -6.40 -0.35 -1.64
N TYR A 35 -6.49 -1.61 -1.20
CA TYR A 35 -5.30 -2.47 -1.02
C TYR A 35 -4.55 -2.68 -2.33
N ASN A 36 -5.26 -3.00 -3.43
CA ASN A 36 -4.62 -3.20 -4.72
C ASN A 36 -3.91 -1.93 -5.24
N GLN A 37 -4.47 -0.74 -4.96
CA GLN A 37 -3.83 0.51 -5.34
C GLN A 37 -2.54 0.75 -4.55
N LEU A 38 -2.55 0.54 -3.23
CA LEU A 38 -1.37 0.65 -2.38
C LEU A 38 -0.29 -0.36 -2.80
N ASP A 39 -0.67 -1.62 -3.02
CA ASP A 39 0.28 -2.66 -3.45
C ASP A 39 0.95 -2.30 -4.78
N ASN A 40 0.18 -1.82 -5.75
CA ASN A 40 0.71 -1.39 -7.04
C ASN A 40 1.62 -0.16 -6.93
N ARG A 41 1.30 0.79 -6.04
CA ARG A 41 2.15 1.96 -5.78
C ARG A 41 3.48 1.53 -5.17
N LEU A 42 3.45 0.68 -4.14
CA LEU A 42 4.64 0.13 -3.50
C LEU A 42 5.53 -0.61 -4.51
N ILE A 43 4.96 -1.46 -5.36
CA ILE A 43 5.70 -2.20 -6.39
C ILE A 43 6.35 -1.24 -7.41
N LYS A 44 5.61 -0.21 -7.87
CA LYS A 44 6.16 0.79 -8.80
C LYS A 44 7.28 1.60 -8.15
N LYS A 45 7.13 1.99 -6.88
CA LYS A 45 8.12 2.75 -6.12
C LYS A 45 9.39 1.94 -5.92
N LYS A 46 9.26 0.67 -5.50
CA LYS A 46 10.37 -0.31 -5.48
C LYS A 46 11.09 -0.36 -6.82
N GLY A 47 10.36 -0.46 -7.93
CA GLY A 47 10.95 -0.48 -9.28
C GLY A 47 11.76 0.77 -9.60
N LYS A 48 11.25 1.96 -9.25
CA LYS A 48 11.97 3.23 -9.43
C LYS A 48 13.22 3.33 -8.57
N ILE A 49 13.11 2.96 -7.29
CA ILE A 49 14.22 2.96 -6.33
C ILE A 49 15.31 2.04 -6.84
N ILE A 50 15.02 0.75 -7.07
CA ILE A 50 16.02 -0.21 -7.55
C ILE A 50 16.65 0.18 -8.90
N LYS A 51 15.90 0.85 -9.78
CA LYS A 51 16.44 1.33 -11.06
C LYS A 51 17.37 2.53 -10.91
N ASN A 52 17.09 3.40 -9.95
CA ASN A 52 17.82 4.65 -9.76
C ASN A 52 18.92 4.55 -8.68
N LEU A 53 18.92 3.48 -7.88
CA LEU A 53 19.97 3.19 -6.92
C LEU A 53 21.33 3.25 -7.63
N ASN A 54 22.14 4.23 -7.26
CA ASN A 54 23.50 4.41 -7.72
C ASN A 54 24.49 4.14 -6.57
N ASP A 55 25.73 3.79 -6.92
CA ASP A 55 26.79 3.44 -5.96
C ASP A 55 26.98 4.53 -4.90
N ALA A 56 27.03 5.79 -5.35
CA ALA A 56 27.19 6.94 -4.47
C ALA A 56 26.00 7.16 -3.52
N GLU A 57 24.77 6.78 -3.92
CA GLU A 57 23.61 6.89 -3.04
C GLU A 57 23.64 5.80 -1.98
N ILE A 58 23.86 4.54 -2.35
CA ILE A 58 23.92 3.44 -1.36
C ILE A 58 25.08 3.65 -0.39
N ASP A 59 26.25 4.02 -0.90
CA ASP A 59 27.41 4.31 -0.07
C ASP A 59 27.13 5.51 0.85
N SER A 60 26.49 6.59 0.36
CA SER A 60 26.12 7.74 1.19
C SER A 60 25.04 7.43 2.22
N LEU A 61 24.09 6.55 1.90
CA LEU A 61 22.97 6.18 2.78
C LEU A 61 23.43 5.26 3.93
N LEU A 62 24.52 4.51 3.74
CA LEU A 62 25.04 3.54 4.70
C LEU A 62 26.36 3.96 5.37
N SER A 63 27.03 5.02 4.90
CA SER A 63 28.32 5.48 5.45
C SER A 63 28.25 5.95 6.91
N ASN A 64 27.06 6.23 7.44
CA ASN A 64 26.92 6.74 8.82
C ASN A 64 26.11 5.81 9.75
N GLU A 65 25.28 4.88 9.25
CA GLU A 65 24.44 3.98 10.05
C GLU A 65 24.15 2.65 9.34
N GLN A 66 23.88 1.56 10.08
CA GLN A 66 23.53 0.23 9.54
C GLN A 66 22.17 0.21 8.79
N SER A 67 21.35 1.25 8.98
CA SER A 67 20.06 1.37 8.33
C SER A 67 19.77 2.82 7.99
N PHE A 68 19.51 3.11 6.72
CA PHE A 68 18.96 4.40 6.31
C PHE A 68 17.45 4.39 6.55
N THR A 69 16.93 5.46 7.14
CA THR A 69 15.49 5.65 7.30
C THR A 69 15.12 7.07 6.87
N ASP A 70 14.17 7.19 5.96
CA ASP A 70 13.62 8.47 5.54
C ASP A 70 12.09 8.45 5.58
N TYR A 71 11.53 9.57 6.02
CA TYR A 71 10.10 9.77 6.22
C TYR A 71 9.67 10.99 5.43
N ASN A 72 8.51 10.90 4.78
CA ASN A 72 7.89 12.13 4.27
C ASN A 72 7.45 13.02 5.45
N ILE A 73 7.39 14.34 5.25
CA ILE A 73 6.99 15.35 6.26
C ILE A 73 5.64 15.01 6.91
N LEU A 74 4.74 14.40 6.15
CA LEU A 74 3.41 14.00 6.62
C LEU A 74 3.40 12.63 7.32
N LYS A 75 4.54 11.95 7.43
CA LYS A 75 4.72 10.60 7.97
C LYS A 75 3.90 9.51 7.28
N GLU A 76 3.27 9.85 6.15
CA GLU A 76 2.46 8.92 5.37
C GLU A 76 3.29 7.84 4.68
N GLU A 77 4.59 8.04 4.53
CA GLU A 77 5.46 7.13 3.81
C GLU A 77 6.82 7.04 4.50
N PHE A 78 7.40 5.84 4.45
CA PHE A 78 8.76 5.61 4.89
C PHE A 78 9.54 4.72 3.92
N ILE A 79 10.85 4.91 3.89
CA ILE A 79 11.81 4.01 3.25
C ILE A 79 12.86 3.62 4.29
N ILE A 80 13.10 2.32 4.42
CA ILE A 80 14.17 1.78 5.24
C ILE A 80 15.05 0.91 4.35
N LEU A 81 16.36 1.17 4.36
CA LEU A 81 17.36 0.35 3.70
C LEU A 81 18.32 -0.19 4.77
N THR A 82 18.36 -1.51 4.93
CA THR A 82 19.18 -2.16 5.96
C THR A 82 20.13 -3.17 5.32
N ASP A 83 21.40 -3.16 5.73
CA ASP A 83 22.36 -4.21 5.41
C ASP A 83 21.96 -5.53 6.11
N ILE A 84 22.00 -6.65 5.39
CA ILE A 84 21.61 -7.97 5.92
C ILE A 84 22.65 -9.03 5.57
N PRO A 85 22.80 -10.09 6.39
CA PRO A 85 23.81 -11.12 6.15
C PRO A 85 23.64 -11.81 4.78
N ASP A 86 24.76 -12.18 4.16
CA ASP A 86 24.83 -12.73 2.80
C ASP A 86 24.22 -14.13 2.60
N ASN A 87 23.57 -14.67 3.61
CA ASN A 87 22.94 -16.00 3.58
C ASN A 87 21.47 -15.97 3.08
N GLN A 88 21.07 -14.94 2.33
CA GLN A 88 19.71 -14.81 1.83
C GLN A 88 19.47 -15.73 0.63
N VAL A 89 18.33 -16.41 0.63
CA VAL A 89 17.97 -17.42 -0.39
C VAL A 89 16.82 -16.93 -1.30
N ASP A 90 16.17 -15.82 -0.97
CA ASP A 90 14.95 -15.36 -1.63
C ASP A 90 14.93 -13.83 -1.81
N SER A 91 14.73 -13.40 -3.05
CA SER A 91 14.55 -12.00 -3.46
C SER A 91 13.10 -11.67 -3.81
N SER A 92 12.11 -12.45 -3.35
CA SER A 92 10.71 -12.16 -3.59
C SER A 92 10.24 -10.92 -2.81
N ALA A 93 9.48 -10.05 -3.48
CA ALA A 93 8.81 -8.94 -2.82
C ALA A 93 7.60 -9.46 -2.03
N LYS A 94 7.53 -9.14 -0.74
CA LYS A 94 6.44 -9.53 0.15
C LYS A 94 5.76 -8.29 0.68
N ILE A 95 4.43 -8.24 0.56
CA ILE A 95 3.65 -7.11 1.06
C ILE A 95 2.83 -7.57 2.26
N ILE A 96 2.96 -6.85 3.37
CA ILE A 96 2.30 -7.14 4.64
C ILE A 96 1.66 -5.87 5.19
N THR A 97 0.72 -6.04 6.11
CA THR A 97 0.09 -4.92 6.82
C THR A 97 0.46 -5.04 8.28
N GLU A 98 1.12 -4.01 8.81
CA GLU A 98 1.61 -4.01 10.19
C GLU A 98 1.43 -2.64 10.85
N LYS A 99 1.33 -2.66 12.17
CA LYS A 99 1.28 -1.46 12.99
C LYS A 99 2.70 -0.98 13.26
N ARG A 100 3.00 0.28 12.97
CA ARG A 100 4.31 0.91 13.22
C ARG A 100 4.13 2.17 14.05
N GLU A 101 5.03 2.35 15.01
CA GLU A 101 5.18 3.59 15.75
C GLU A 101 6.30 4.41 15.10
N ILE A 102 5.98 5.61 14.64
CA ILE A 102 6.92 6.55 14.03
C ILE A 102 6.77 7.87 14.78
N GLU A 103 7.83 8.28 15.49
CA GLU A 103 7.85 9.50 16.30
C GLU A 103 6.69 9.62 17.31
N GLY A 104 6.26 8.49 17.91
CA GLY A 104 5.19 8.43 18.90
C GLY A 104 3.77 8.28 18.33
N ASP A 105 3.60 8.40 17.00
CA ASP A 105 2.34 8.14 16.33
C ASP A 105 2.27 6.68 15.88
N ILE A 106 1.22 5.95 16.30
CA ILE A 106 1.05 4.56 15.94
C ILE A 106 -0.05 4.37 14.89
N GLU A 107 0.36 3.98 13.69
CA GLU A 107 -0.54 3.80 12.55
C GLU A 107 -0.37 2.45 11.87
N PHE A 108 -1.35 2.09 11.04
CA PHE A 108 -1.26 0.91 10.17
C PHE A 108 -0.61 1.28 8.85
N TYR A 109 0.43 0.52 8.50
CA TYR A 109 1.15 0.67 7.24
C TYR A 109 0.95 -0.56 6.38
N ARG A 110 0.84 -0.34 5.07
CA ARG A 110 1.08 -1.36 4.06
C ARG A 110 2.57 -1.32 3.72
N ILE A 111 3.27 -2.42 3.98
CA ILE A 111 4.73 -2.49 3.91
C ILE A 111 5.15 -3.50 2.86
N LEU A 112 5.94 -3.05 1.88
CA LEU A 112 6.64 -3.91 0.94
C LEU A 112 8.05 -4.17 1.44
N ASN A 113 8.37 -5.45 1.64
CA ASN A 113 9.70 -5.96 1.96
C ASN A 113 10.32 -6.58 0.71
N TYR A 114 11.53 -6.16 0.37
CA TYR A 114 12.26 -6.68 -0.77
C TYR A 114 13.73 -6.83 -0.44
N LYS A 115 14.27 -8.02 -0.71
CA LYS A 115 15.69 -8.32 -0.55
C LYS A 115 16.36 -8.29 -1.90
N PHE A 116 17.53 -7.68 -1.98
CA PHE A 116 18.29 -7.61 -3.22
C PHE A 116 19.78 -7.63 -2.93
N LEU A 117 20.53 -8.21 -3.86
CA LEU A 117 21.98 -8.16 -3.86
C LEU A 117 22.40 -6.88 -4.59
N TYR A 118 23.30 -6.12 -3.97
CA TYR A 118 23.94 -4.98 -4.62
C TYR A 118 25.44 -5.05 -4.36
N HIS A 119 26.24 -5.05 -5.43
CA HIS A 119 27.65 -5.42 -5.37
C HIS A 119 27.84 -6.81 -4.74
N THR A 120 28.42 -6.86 -3.54
CA THR A 120 28.73 -8.09 -2.81
C THR A 120 27.83 -8.32 -1.61
N ASN A 121 27.04 -7.31 -1.21
CA ASN A 121 26.30 -7.32 0.05
C ASN A 121 24.80 -7.41 -0.23
N TRP A 122 24.09 -8.10 0.65
CA TRP A 122 22.65 -8.16 0.61
C TRP A 122 22.01 -7.00 1.36
N TYR A 123 20.95 -6.45 0.79
CA TYR A 123 20.19 -5.38 1.38
C TYR A 123 18.71 -5.74 1.49
N LYS A 124 18.07 -5.27 2.56
CA LYS A 124 16.63 -5.27 2.73
C LYS A 124 16.10 -3.85 2.53
N LEU A 125 15.23 -3.70 1.54
CA LEU A 125 14.41 -2.51 1.33
C LEU A 125 13.03 -2.74 1.96
N GLU A 126 12.65 -1.90 2.91
CA GLU A 126 11.27 -1.79 3.40
C GLU A 126 10.68 -0.46 2.91
N LEU A 127 9.53 -0.53 2.25
CA LEU A 127 8.76 0.64 1.84
C LEU A 127 7.41 0.58 2.54
N GLY A 128 7.09 1.58 3.34
CA GLY A 128 5.80 1.69 4.00
C GLY A 128 4.98 2.85 3.46
N GLU A 129 3.68 2.61 3.28
CA GLU A 129 2.69 3.67 3.08
C GLU A 129 1.57 3.52 4.11
N SER A 130 1.22 4.61 4.79
CA SER A 130 0.16 4.68 5.79
C SER A 130 -1.18 4.40 5.13
N MET A 131 -1.96 3.56 5.77
CA MET A 131 -3.32 3.26 5.35
C MET A 131 -4.30 4.38 5.73
N THR A 132 -3.91 5.24 6.67
CA THR A 132 -4.73 6.36 7.17
C THR A 132 -4.93 7.43 6.09
N ALA A 133 -3.92 7.66 5.24
CA ALA A 133 -3.99 8.59 4.12
C ALA A 133 -5.19 8.29 3.17
N MET A 134 -5.62 7.03 3.08
CA MET A 134 -6.73 6.59 2.25
C MET A 134 -8.08 6.50 3.00
N GLN A 135 -8.09 6.44 4.35
CA GLN A 135 -9.33 6.42 5.13
C GLN A 135 -10.13 7.73 5.04
N SER A 136 -9.49 8.84 4.65
CA SER A 136 -10.13 10.13 4.39
C SER A 136 -11.22 10.04 3.30
N ILE A 137 -11.11 9.09 2.36
CA ILE A 137 -12.09 8.86 1.28
C ILE A 137 -13.34 8.12 1.79
N LYS A 138 -13.25 7.38 2.89
CA LYS A 138 -14.37 6.59 3.45
C LYS A 138 -15.36 7.44 4.26
N ASN A 139 -14.96 8.65 4.67
CA ASN A 139 -15.73 9.53 5.55
C ASN A 139 -16.22 10.83 4.87
N SER A 140 -16.13 10.95 3.54
CA SER A 140 -16.75 12.03 2.75
C SER A 140 -17.89 11.48 1.90
#